data_AF-A0A1B5KS90-F1
#
_entry.id   AF-A0A1B5KS90-F1
#
_cell.length_a   1.000
_cell.length_b   1.000
_cell.length_c   1.000
_cell.angle_alpha   90.00
_cell.angle_beta   90.00
_cell.angle_gamma   90.00
#
_symmetry.space_group_name_H-M   'P 1'
#
loop_
_entity.id
_entity.type
_entity.pdbx_description
1 polymer ?
#
loop_
_entity_poly.entity_id
_entity_poly.type
_entity_poly.pdbx_seq_one_letter_code
_entity_poly.pdbx_strand_id
1 'polypeptide(L)'
;MKLLSWLASALCWCQLSRHAAAKASTPSDLCLPSCQNFVRGLPFRDSESSPAATPQLCVSRLAIISVYLCLEIYCDKAASEPELAILNDTCVAAGGAGIPPLSIISNYTAGDIERLQHVDVGDEIPRGQPLTEPAVPSFALYKSWLDTLVRREDIFFQDAVGYVNRQHYAYGTAMILFWLAVVAFGAMARITSLALRCLGNSSRRCTPNSWLKRHLVLPATFGYKSATAARLGTIPPRIQTLTLLAFALINLFFSMHGYRIVPVNL
;
A
#
# COMPACT_ATOMS: atom_id res chain seq x y z
N MET A 1 -32.19 -18.10 12.30
CA MET A 1 -30.94 -18.64 12.92
C MET A 1 -29.74 -18.62 11.97
N LYS A 2 -29.86 -19.05 10.70
CA LYS A 2 -28.72 -19.04 9.74
C LYS A 2 -28.15 -17.63 9.41
N LEU A 3 -29.01 -16.61 9.38
CA LEU A 3 -28.59 -15.22 9.09
C LEU A 3 -27.76 -14.58 10.23
N LEU A 4 -28.11 -14.88 11.48
CA LEU A 4 -27.38 -14.43 12.68
C LEU A 4 -26.00 -15.12 12.79
N SER A 5 -25.92 -16.39 12.38
CA SER A 5 -24.65 -17.12 12.27
C SER A 5 -23.74 -16.51 11.21
N TRP A 6 -24.27 -16.13 10.04
CA TRP A 6 -23.49 -15.46 8.98
C TRP A 6 -22.97 -14.08 9.39
N LEU A 7 -23.80 -13.28 10.07
CA LEU A 7 -23.39 -11.97 10.58
C LEU A 7 -22.34 -12.08 11.70
N ALA A 8 -22.46 -13.08 12.57
CA ALA A 8 -21.47 -13.34 13.62
C ALA A 8 -20.11 -13.81 13.04
N SER A 9 -20.12 -14.64 12.00
CA SER A 9 -18.89 -15.06 11.30
C SER A 9 -18.20 -13.91 10.57
N ALA A 10 -18.97 -13.02 9.92
CA ALA A 10 -18.43 -11.83 9.25
C ALA A 10 -17.83 -10.80 10.24
N LEU A 11 -18.46 -10.61 11.40
CA LEU A 11 -17.93 -9.77 12.48
C LEU A 11 -16.66 -10.36 13.11
N CYS A 12 -16.57 -11.69 13.20
CA CYS A 12 -15.39 -12.38 13.73
C CYS A 12 -14.17 -12.23 12.81
N TRP A 13 -14.36 -12.32 11.47
CA TRP A 13 -13.28 -12.02 10.50
C TRP A 13 -12.86 -10.54 10.47
N CYS A 14 -13.77 -9.60 10.76
CA CYS A 14 -13.44 -8.19 10.89
C CYS A 14 -12.67 -7.83 12.19
N GLN A 15 -12.72 -8.69 13.21
CA GLN A 15 -12.01 -8.49 14.48
C GLN A 15 -10.66 -9.20 14.51
N LEU A 16 -10.53 -10.38 13.88
CA LEU A 16 -9.23 -11.08 13.79
C LEU A 16 -8.19 -10.28 12.98
N SER A 17 -8.62 -9.45 12.03
CA SER A 17 -7.74 -8.58 11.26
C SER A 17 -7.19 -7.37 12.05
N ARG A 18 -7.72 -7.09 13.26
CA ARG A 18 -7.33 -5.92 14.08
C ARG A 18 -6.23 -6.19 15.10
N HIS A 19 -5.86 -7.46 15.35
CA HIS A 19 -5.03 -7.83 16.51
C HIS A 19 -3.64 -8.41 16.21
N ALA A 20 -3.18 -8.38 14.96
CA ALA A 20 -1.74 -8.53 14.70
C ALA A 20 -1.03 -7.20 15.02
N ALA A 21 -0.92 -6.87 16.31
CA ALA A 21 -0.08 -5.77 16.77
C ALA A 21 1.37 -6.19 16.61
N ALA A 22 2.03 -5.61 15.61
CA ALA A 22 3.36 -6.01 15.23
C ALA A 22 4.39 -5.03 15.83
N LYS A 23 5.56 -5.55 16.22
CA LYS A 23 6.57 -4.87 17.05
C LYS A 23 7.32 -3.77 16.28
N ALA A 24 7.47 -2.59 16.88
CA ALA A 24 8.21 -1.48 16.28
C ALA A 24 9.67 -1.87 15.97
N SER A 25 10.15 -1.48 14.78
CA SER A 25 11.54 -1.64 14.33
C SER A 25 12.44 -0.61 14.98
N THR A 26 13.68 -0.99 15.20
CA THR A 26 14.77 -0.06 15.47
C THR A 26 15.53 0.29 14.18
N PRO A 27 16.28 1.41 14.14
CA PRO A 27 17.13 1.74 13.00
C PRO A 27 18.12 0.62 12.62
N SER A 28 18.58 -0.18 13.59
CA SER A 28 19.42 -1.35 13.34
C SER A 28 18.69 -2.44 12.54
N ASP A 29 17.40 -2.64 12.79
CA ASP A 29 16.61 -3.66 12.09
C ASP A 29 16.22 -3.23 10.64
N LEU A 30 16.48 -1.98 10.28
CA LEU A 30 16.18 -1.44 8.94
C LEU A 30 17.44 -1.32 8.08
N CYS A 31 18.59 -1.73 8.61
CA CYS A 31 19.89 -1.57 7.95
C CYS A 31 20.03 -2.51 6.74
N LEU A 32 19.79 -3.82 6.91
CA LEU A 32 19.84 -4.77 5.80
C LEU A 32 18.78 -4.46 4.73
N PRO A 33 17.50 -4.18 5.06
CA PRO A 33 16.52 -3.75 4.07
C PRO A 33 16.95 -2.51 3.28
N SER A 34 17.59 -1.53 3.92
CA SER A 34 18.11 -0.34 3.23
C SER A 34 19.16 -0.71 2.18
N CYS A 35 20.15 -1.52 2.56
CA CYS A 35 21.19 -2.01 1.66
C CYS A 35 20.64 -2.91 0.53
N GLN A 36 19.62 -3.72 0.81
CA GLN A 36 18.96 -4.55 -0.21
C GLN A 36 18.20 -3.71 -1.25
N ASN A 37 17.53 -2.64 -0.83
CA ASN A 37 16.75 -1.81 -1.75
C ASN A 37 17.65 -1.03 -2.71
N PHE A 38 18.83 -0.61 -2.25
CA PHE A 38 19.84 0.01 -3.09
C PHE A 38 20.15 -0.82 -4.36
N VAL A 39 20.34 -2.14 -4.22
CA VAL A 39 20.77 -2.98 -5.36
C VAL A 39 19.64 -3.43 -6.30
N ARG A 40 18.36 -3.27 -5.92
CA ARG A 40 17.20 -3.77 -6.70
C ARG A 40 17.05 -3.14 -8.09
N GLY A 41 17.60 -1.95 -8.29
CA GLY A 41 17.55 -1.22 -9.56
C GLY A 41 18.83 -1.30 -10.38
N LEU A 42 19.86 -2.00 -9.89
CA LEU A 42 21.18 -1.99 -10.49
C LEU A 42 21.35 -3.14 -11.49
N PRO A 43 21.75 -2.86 -12.74
CA PRO A 43 22.04 -3.92 -13.69
C PRO A 43 23.42 -4.51 -13.36
N PHE A 44 23.48 -5.72 -12.81
CA PHE A 44 24.75 -6.44 -12.61
C PHE A 44 24.96 -7.46 -13.72
N ARG A 45 26.19 -7.59 -14.21
CA ARG A 45 26.52 -8.45 -15.36
C ARG A 45 26.24 -9.93 -15.13
N ASP A 46 26.36 -10.38 -13.88
CA ASP A 46 26.09 -11.76 -13.47
C ASP A 46 24.61 -12.04 -13.19
N SER A 47 23.72 -11.05 -13.38
CA SER A 47 22.27 -11.21 -13.23
C SER A 47 21.55 -11.56 -14.54
N GLU A 48 22.20 -11.44 -15.71
CA GLU A 48 21.56 -11.61 -17.02
C GLU A 48 21.13 -13.06 -17.32
N SER A 49 21.70 -14.04 -16.61
CA SER A 49 21.38 -15.47 -16.78
C SER A 49 20.25 -15.98 -15.89
N SER A 50 19.57 -15.11 -15.15
CA SER A 50 18.58 -15.50 -14.14
C SER A 50 17.17 -15.71 -14.73
N PRO A 51 16.42 -16.75 -14.32
CA PRO A 51 14.98 -16.81 -14.58
C PRO A 51 14.28 -15.61 -13.92
N ALA A 52 13.30 -15.01 -14.62
CA ALA A 52 12.65 -13.76 -14.23
C ALA A 52 11.92 -13.79 -12.86
N ALA A 53 11.76 -14.96 -12.25
CA ALA A 53 11.04 -15.14 -10.98
C ALA A 53 11.96 -15.12 -9.73
N THR A 54 13.28 -15.26 -9.89
CA THR A 54 14.20 -15.35 -8.74
C THR A 54 14.74 -13.96 -8.37
N PRO A 55 14.75 -13.58 -7.07
CA PRO A 55 15.34 -12.31 -6.65
C PRO A 55 16.79 -12.20 -7.08
N GLN A 56 17.18 -11.04 -7.63
CA GLN A 56 18.56 -10.76 -8.10
C GLN A 56 19.62 -11.03 -7.02
N LEU A 57 19.32 -10.74 -5.75
CA LEU A 57 20.18 -11.02 -4.60
C LEU A 57 20.53 -12.51 -4.42
N CYS A 58 19.70 -13.41 -4.91
CA CYS A 58 19.89 -14.86 -4.79
C CYS A 58 20.69 -15.46 -5.95
N VAL A 59 20.98 -14.66 -6.99
CA VAL A 59 21.61 -15.14 -8.24
C VAL A 59 22.87 -14.35 -8.56
N SER A 60 22.85 -13.03 -8.39
CA SER A 60 23.98 -12.14 -8.63
C SER A 60 24.90 -12.10 -7.42
N ARG A 61 26.14 -12.56 -7.63
CA ARG A 61 27.23 -12.46 -6.67
C ARG A 61 27.66 -11.00 -6.48
N LEU A 62 27.64 -10.20 -7.53
CA LEU A 62 27.95 -8.76 -7.45
C LEU A 62 26.92 -8.02 -6.60
N ALA A 63 25.63 -8.35 -6.73
CA ALA A 63 24.57 -7.75 -5.94
C ALA A 63 24.72 -8.07 -4.44
N ILE A 64 24.95 -9.33 -4.08
CA ILE A 64 25.11 -9.70 -2.65
C ILE A 64 26.40 -9.13 -2.04
N ILE A 65 27.50 -9.07 -2.81
CA ILE A 65 28.73 -8.39 -2.36
C ILE A 65 28.46 -6.90 -2.12
N SER A 66 27.73 -6.23 -3.03
CA SER A 66 27.36 -4.82 -2.87
C SER A 66 26.53 -4.59 -1.61
N VAL A 67 25.60 -5.51 -1.27
CA VAL A 67 24.87 -5.46 0.00
C VAL A 67 25.80 -5.64 1.20
N TYR A 68 26.70 -6.62 1.18
CA TYR A 68 27.63 -6.87 2.29
C TYR A 68 28.59 -5.71 2.51
N LEU A 69 29.06 -5.06 1.44
CA LEU A 69 29.86 -3.85 1.54
C LEU A 69 29.05 -2.68 2.12
N CYS A 70 27.78 -2.51 1.73
CA CYS A 70 26.90 -1.53 2.37
C CYS A 70 26.71 -1.80 3.87
N LEU A 71 26.57 -3.07 4.27
CA LEU A 71 26.51 -3.46 5.68
C LEU A 71 27.82 -3.13 6.41
N GLU A 72 28.97 -3.41 5.81
CA GLU A 72 30.30 -3.12 6.38
C GLU A 72 30.47 -1.62 6.66
N ILE A 73 29.96 -0.76 5.76
CA ILE A 73 30.14 0.69 5.84
C ILE A 73 29.16 1.33 6.82
N TYR A 74 27.90 0.89 6.84
CA TYR A 74 26.82 1.61 7.54
C TYR A 74 26.16 0.85 8.69
N CYS A 75 26.35 -0.48 8.79
CA CYS A 75 25.64 -1.33 9.74
C CYS A 75 26.58 -1.96 10.76
N ASP A 76 26.03 -2.32 11.93
CA ASP A 76 26.72 -3.19 12.87
C ASP A 76 26.63 -4.64 12.40
N LYS A 77 27.78 -5.31 12.28
CA LYS A 77 27.88 -6.71 11.82
C LYS A 77 27.09 -7.65 12.72
N ALA A 78 27.15 -7.45 14.03
CA ALA A 78 26.49 -8.32 14.99
C ALA A 78 24.95 -8.22 14.92
N ALA A 79 24.43 -7.06 14.54
CA ALA A 79 22.99 -6.83 14.39
C ALA A 79 22.43 -7.45 13.09
N SER A 80 23.28 -7.64 12.07
CA SER A 80 22.85 -8.03 10.71
C SER A 80 22.79 -9.55 10.48
N GLU A 81 23.52 -10.34 11.26
CA GLU A 81 23.56 -11.82 11.18
C GLU A 81 22.18 -12.52 11.20
N PRO A 82 21.26 -12.23 12.14
CA PRO A 82 19.96 -12.92 12.15
C PRO A 82 19.12 -12.60 10.90
N GLU A 83 19.24 -11.39 10.36
CA GLU A 83 18.50 -10.98 9.15
C GLU A 83 19.11 -11.61 7.88
N LEU A 84 20.43 -11.80 7.85
CA LEU A 84 21.13 -12.53 6.79
C LEU A 84 20.75 -14.01 6.75
N ALA A 85 20.53 -14.64 7.91
CA ALA A 85 20.02 -16.01 7.96
C ALA A 85 18.64 -16.14 7.29
N ILE A 86 17.73 -15.18 7.55
CA ILE A 86 16.41 -15.13 6.91
C ILE A 86 16.53 -14.93 5.38
N LEU A 87 17.46 -14.09 4.94
CA LEU A 87 17.74 -13.89 3.51
C LEU A 87 18.26 -15.18 2.86
N ASN A 88 19.15 -15.90 3.54
CA ASN A 88 19.66 -17.18 3.08
C ASN A 88 18.52 -18.18 2.86
N ASP A 89 17.64 -18.35 3.85
CA ASP A 89 16.49 -19.24 3.78
C ASP A 89 15.56 -18.86 2.62
N THR A 90 15.36 -17.56 2.38
CA THR A 90 14.57 -17.05 1.26
C THR A 90 15.19 -17.44 -0.08
N CYS A 91 16.51 -17.33 -0.23
CA CYS A 91 17.20 -17.70 -1.46
C CYS A 91 17.21 -19.22 -1.70
N VAL A 92 17.34 -20.02 -0.65
CA VAL A 92 17.20 -21.49 -0.73
C VAL A 92 15.77 -21.87 -1.12
N ALA A 93 14.76 -21.25 -0.51
CA ALA A 93 13.35 -21.49 -0.83
C ALA A 93 12.99 -21.08 -2.28
N ALA A 94 13.67 -20.07 -2.82
CA ALA A 94 13.54 -19.65 -4.23
C ALA A 94 14.24 -20.61 -5.22
N GLY A 95 14.84 -21.71 -4.76
CA GLY A 95 15.52 -22.71 -5.59
C GLY A 95 17.00 -22.40 -5.88
N GLY A 96 17.58 -21.43 -5.18
CA GLY A 96 19.01 -21.11 -5.26
C GLY A 96 19.87 -21.93 -4.28
N ALA A 97 21.20 -21.78 -4.39
CA ALA A 97 22.17 -22.45 -3.51
C ALA A 97 22.33 -21.78 -2.13
N GLY A 98 21.52 -20.77 -1.82
CA GLY A 98 21.69 -19.88 -0.66
C GLY A 98 22.64 -18.71 -0.95
N ILE A 99 22.78 -17.80 0.02
CA ILE A 99 23.69 -16.66 -0.09
C ILE A 99 25.10 -17.06 0.39
N PRO A 100 26.17 -16.50 -0.21
CA PRO A 100 27.54 -16.76 0.25
C PRO A 100 27.76 -16.24 1.68
N PRO A 101 28.73 -16.80 2.42
CA PRO A 101 29.08 -16.32 3.76
C PRO A 101 29.64 -14.89 3.72
N LEU A 102 29.45 -14.14 4.81
CA LEU A 102 29.92 -12.75 4.95
C LEU A 102 31.44 -12.61 4.76
N SER A 103 32.21 -13.68 5.00
CA SER A 103 33.66 -13.70 4.77
C SER A 103 34.07 -13.44 3.32
N ILE A 104 33.16 -13.48 2.34
CA ILE A 104 33.45 -13.15 0.94
C ILE A 104 33.95 -11.71 0.74
N ILE A 105 33.60 -10.79 1.64
CA ILE A 105 34.08 -9.41 1.61
C ILE A 105 35.36 -9.17 2.43
N SER A 106 35.90 -10.20 3.10
CA SER A 106 37.09 -10.04 3.96
C SER A 106 38.35 -9.56 3.21
N ASN A 107 38.40 -9.76 1.89
CA ASN A 107 39.51 -9.29 1.06
C ASN A 107 39.40 -7.82 0.64
N TYR A 108 38.30 -7.14 0.94
CA TYR A 108 38.13 -5.71 0.62
C TYR A 108 38.73 -4.86 1.74
N THR A 109 39.72 -4.03 1.40
CA THR A 109 40.24 -3.01 2.32
C THR A 109 39.44 -1.71 2.18
N ALA A 110 39.54 -0.82 3.18
CA ALA A 110 38.90 0.50 3.11
C ALA A 110 39.29 1.29 1.84
N GLY A 111 40.55 1.18 1.40
CA GLY A 111 41.02 1.81 0.17
C GLY A 111 40.52 1.15 -1.12
N ASP A 112 40.16 -0.14 -1.07
CA ASP A 112 39.50 -0.80 -2.20
C ASP A 112 38.05 -0.36 -2.31
N ILE A 113 37.36 -0.25 -1.16
CA ILE A 113 35.97 0.22 -1.09
C ILE A 113 35.86 1.65 -1.65
N GLU A 114 36.78 2.54 -1.30
CA GLU A 114 36.78 3.93 -1.79
C GLU A 114 36.91 4.02 -3.32
N ARG A 115 37.57 3.04 -3.97
CA ARG A 115 37.74 2.99 -5.42
C ARG A 115 36.54 2.42 -6.15
N LEU A 116 35.63 1.72 -5.45
CA LEU A 116 34.42 1.20 -6.06
C LEU A 116 33.50 2.34 -6.48
N GLN A 117 32.60 2.03 -7.40
CA GLN A 117 31.58 3.00 -7.81
C GLN A 117 30.67 3.32 -6.63
N HIS A 118 30.69 4.59 -6.22
CA HIS A 118 29.75 5.15 -5.25
C HIS A 118 28.54 5.70 -6.00
N VAL A 119 27.39 5.07 -5.83
CA VAL A 119 26.14 5.49 -6.48
C VAL A 119 25.46 6.51 -5.59
N ASP A 120 25.18 7.69 -6.14
CA ASP A 120 24.51 8.78 -5.43
C ASP A 120 23.03 8.91 -5.83
N VAL A 121 22.34 9.80 -5.11
CA VAL A 121 20.95 10.15 -5.39
C VAL A 121 20.87 10.89 -6.73
N GLY A 122 20.11 10.32 -7.67
CA GLY A 122 19.89 10.91 -8.99
C GLY A 122 20.88 10.43 -10.07
N ASP A 123 21.81 9.54 -9.74
CA ASP A 123 22.67 8.91 -10.73
C ASP A 123 21.84 8.06 -11.70
N GLU A 124 21.92 8.38 -12.99
CA GLU A 124 21.33 7.57 -14.05
C GLU A 124 22.29 6.44 -14.43
N ILE A 125 22.06 5.24 -13.91
CA ILE A 125 22.83 4.06 -14.31
C ILE A 125 22.25 3.53 -15.64
N PRO A 126 23.01 3.59 -16.75
CA PRO A 126 22.49 3.21 -18.06
C PRO A 126 22.07 1.74 -18.06
N ARG A 127 20.79 1.46 -18.34
CA ARG A 127 20.24 0.09 -18.37
C ARG A 127 20.92 -0.85 -19.39
N GLY A 128 21.66 -0.29 -20.34
CA GLY A 128 22.39 -1.05 -21.37
C GLY A 128 23.84 -1.39 -21.02
N GLN A 129 24.35 -0.95 -19.87
CA GLN A 129 25.73 -1.21 -19.45
C GLN A 129 25.73 -1.81 -18.05
N PRO A 130 25.72 -3.15 -17.93
CA PRO A 130 25.71 -3.79 -16.63
C PRO A 130 27.04 -3.58 -15.89
N LEU A 131 26.93 -3.39 -14.58
CA LEU A 131 28.04 -3.28 -13.65
C LEU A 131 28.83 -4.58 -13.63
N THR A 132 30.14 -4.46 -13.86
CA THR A 132 31.10 -5.58 -13.81
C THR A 132 31.71 -5.77 -12.43
N GLU A 133 31.58 -4.77 -11.57
CA GLU A 133 32.14 -4.73 -10.22
C GLU A 133 31.02 -4.40 -9.21
N PRO A 134 31.22 -4.72 -7.93
CA PRO A 134 30.30 -4.31 -6.88
C PRO A 134 30.25 -2.77 -6.78
N ALA A 135 29.09 -2.27 -6.40
CA ALA A 135 28.88 -0.85 -6.17
C ALA A 135 28.48 -0.62 -4.71
N VAL A 136 28.79 0.57 -4.20
CA VAL A 136 28.43 0.98 -2.83
C VAL A 136 27.54 2.22 -2.90
N PRO A 137 26.52 2.35 -2.03
CA PRO A 137 25.71 3.54 -2.01
C PRO A 137 26.48 4.70 -1.37
N SER A 138 26.25 5.92 -1.86
CA SER A 138 26.64 7.13 -1.13
C SER A 138 25.89 7.19 0.21
N PHE A 139 26.43 7.93 1.18
CA PHE A 139 25.72 8.11 2.46
C PHE A 139 24.35 8.77 2.25
N ALA A 140 24.22 9.69 1.29
CA ALA A 140 22.94 10.33 0.98
C ALA A 140 21.93 9.32 0.41
N LEU A 141 22.37 8.43 -0.48
CA LEU A 141 21.52 7.39 -1.04
C LEU A 141 21.13 6.35 0.01
N TYR A 142 22.09 5.87 0.81
CA TYR A 142 21.81 4.97 1.93
C TYR A 142 20.81 5.61 2.91
N LYS A 143 21.05 6.86 3.31
CA LYS A 143 20.16 7.60 4.21
C LYS A 143 18.79 7.82 3.60
N SER A 144 18.67 7.99 2.28
CA SER A 144 17.36 8.13 1.63
C SER A 144 16.52 6.84 1.73
N TRP A 145 17.17 5.68 1.59
CA TRP A 145 16.53 4.39 1.82
C TRP A 145 16.19 4.18 3.28
N LEU A 146 17.15 4.47 4.17
CA LEU A 146 16.94 4.42 5.60
C LEU A 146 15.77 5.31 6.01
N ASP A 147 15.71 6.58 5.61
CA ASP A 147 14.62 7.52 5.91
C ASP A 147 13.28 7.07 5.33
N THR A 148 13.27 6.43 4.16
CA THR A 148 12.06 5.82 3.57
C THR A 148 11.54 4.67 4.42
N LEU A 149 12.45 4.00 5.12
CA LEU A 149 12.19 2.88 6.01
C LEU A 149 12.02 3.30 7.48
N VAL A 150 12.58 4.45 7.92
CA VAL A 150 12.68 4.94 9.32
C VAL A 150 11.70 6.05 9.65
N ARG A 151 11.18 6.84 8.69
CA ARG A 151 10.30 8.01 8.96
C ARG A 151 8.86 7.61 9.37
N ARG A 152 8.77 6.77 10.40
CA ARG A 152 7.58 6.25 11.06
C ARG A 152 7.91 5.98 12.53
N GLU A 153 8.30 7.03 13.25
CA GLU A 153 8.28 6.97 14.73
C GLU A 153 6.87 6.71 15.29
N ASP A 154 5.84 6.65 14.44
CA ASP A 154 4.47 6.48 14.85
C ASP A 154 3.85 5.07 14.65
N ILE A 155 4.33 4.11 13.81
CA ILE A 155 3.69 2.75 13.61
C ILE A 155 4.52 1.73 12.71
N PHE A 156 5.27 0.74 13.25
CA PHE A 156 5.62 -0.62 12.68
C PHE A 156 6.29 -0.89 11.28
N PHE A 157 7.59 -1.28 11.21
CA PHE A 157 8.36 -2.14 10.23
C PHE A 157 8.07 -2.20 8.72
N GLN A 158 7.21 -1.40 8.14
CA GLN A 158 6.74 -1.61 6.78
C GLN A 158 6.36 -0.26 6.20
N ASP A 159 7.30 0.67 6.05
CA ASP A 159 6.92 2.07 6.27
C ASP A 159 6.35 2.76 5.05
N ALA A 160 6.86 2.46 3.86
CA ALA A 160 6.18 2.72 2.60
C ALA A 160 5.05 1.70 2.34
N VAL A 161 5.36 0.40 2.35
CA VAL A 161 4.40 -0.66 1.95
C VAL A 161 3.20 -0.71 2.89
N GLY A 162 3.39 -0.67 4.20
CA GLY A 162 2.35 -0.60 5.22
C GLY A 162 1.60 0.73 5.27
N TYR A 163 2.19 1.85 4.82
CA TYR A 163 1.49 3.14 4.74
C TYR A 163 0.58 3.11 3.53
N VAL A 164 1.13 2.69 2.39
CA VAL A 164 0.38 2.41 1.17
C VAL A 164 -0.70 1.38 1.46
N ASN A 165 -0.39 0.29 2.14
CA ASN A 165 -1.31 -0.78 2.46
C ASN A 165 -2.38 -0.33 3.47
N ARG A 166 -2.02 0.44 4.50
CA ARG A 166 -2.99 1.03 5.44
C ARG A 166 -3.89 2.04 4.76
N GLN A 167 -3.34 2.93 3.92
CA GLN A 167 -4.12 3.90 3.16
C GLN A 167 -5.02 3.18 2.14
N HIS A 168 -4.51 2.12 1.51
CA HIS A 168 -5.23 1.27 0.57
C HIS A 168 -6.36 0.50 1.26
N TYR A 169 -6.10 -0.08 2.44
CA TYR A 169 -7.11 -0.75 3.25
C TYR A 169 -8.10 0.23 3.87
N ALA A 170 -7.68 1.41 4.30
CA ALA A 170 -8.56 2.44 4.84
C ALA A 170 -9.48 2.98 3.74
N TYR A 171 -8.94 3.30 2.57
CA TYR A 171 -9.71 3.67 1.38
C TYR A 171 -10.64 2.53 0.95
N GLY A 172 -10.14 1.31 0.83
CA GLY A 172 -10.92 0.13 0.47
C GLY A 172 -12.08 -0.11 1.46
N THR A 173 -11.81 0.00 2.76
CA THR A 173 -12.82 -0.12 3.82
C THR A 173 -13.85 1.01 3.72
N ALA A 174 -13.41 2.26 3.53
CA ALA A 174 -14.30 3.41 3.35
C ALA A 174 -15.21 3.23 2.12
N MET A 175 -14.65 2.72 1.01
CA MET A 175 -15.38 2.42 -0.21
C MET A 175 -16.41 1.31 -0.01
N ILE A 176 -16.06 0.24 0.70
CA ILE A 176 -16.98 -0.85 1.04
C ILE A 176 -18.14 -0.30 1.90
N LEU A 177 -17.83 0.46 2.95
CA LEU A 177 -18.85 1.05 3.83
C LEU A 177 -19.76 2.04 3.08
N PHE A 178 -19.21 2.86 2.20
CA PHE A 178 -19.96 3.77 1.35
C PHE A 178 -20.96 3.01 0.48
N TRP A 179 -20.52 1.98 -0.25
CA TRP A 179 -21.41 1.22 -1.12
C TRP A 179 -22.45 0.42 -0.34
N LEU A 180 -22.10 -0.15 0.82
CA LEU A 180 -23.05 -0.80 1.72
C LEU A 180 -24.15 0.18 2.16
N ALA A 181 -23.79 1.42 2.53
CA ALA A 181 -24.75 2.44 2.92
C ALA A 181 -25.68 2.84 1.76
N VAL A 182 -25.15 3.03 0.55
CA VAL A 182 -25.93 3.36 -0.65
C VAL A 182 -26.94 2.24 -0.97
N VAL A 183 -26.49 0.98 -0.96
CA VAL A 183 -27.36 -0.18 -1.22
C VAL A 183 -28.41 -0.34 -0.12
N ALA A 184 -28.03 -0.21 1.15
CA ALA A 184 -28.96 -0.30 2.28
C ALA A 184 -30.03 0.80 2.21
N PHE A 185 -29.65 2.04 1.91
CA PHE A 185 -30.59 3.15 1.75
C PHE A 185 -31.56 2.91 0.58
N GLY A 186 -31.05 2.44 -0.56
CA GLY A 186 -31.87 2.08 -1.71
C GLY A 186 -32.84 0.92 -1.41
N ALA A 187 -32.37 -0.12 -0.72
CA ALA A 187 -33.18 -1.26 -0.30
C ALA A 187 -34.26 -0.85 0.70
N MET A 188 -33.91 -0.06 1.72
CA MET A 188 -34.87 0.47 2.71
C MET A 188 -35.96 1.29 2.02
N ALA A 189 -35.61 2.21 1.12
CA ALA A 189 -36.59 3.01 0.39
C ALA A 189 -37.57 2.13 -0.42
N ARG A 190 -37.08 1.05 -1.04
CA ARG A 190 -37.90 0.08 -1.78
C ARG A 190 -38.79 -0.74 -0.85
N ILE A 191 -38.24 -1.28 0.24
CA ILE A 191 -38.98 -2.07 1.24
C ILE A 191 -40.08 -1.23 1.87
N THR A 192 -39.80 0.01 2.29
CA THR A 192 -40.81 0.93 2.82
C THR A 192 -41.91 1.19 1.79
N SER A 193 -41.57 1.36 0.51
CA SER A 193 -42.56 1.56 -0.55
C SER A 193 -43.44 0.33 -0.80
N LEU A 194 -42.89 -0.88 -0.64
CA LEU A 194 -43.62 -2.14 -0.77
C LEU A 194 -44.49 -2.42 0.46
N ALA A 195 -43.96 -2.22 1.66
CA ALA A 195 -44.71 -2.35 2.91
C ALA A 195 -45.91 -1.39 2.94
N LEU A 196 -45.73 -0.12 2.55
CA LEU A 196 -46.82 0.86 2.44
C LEU A 196 -47.89 0.44 1.41
N ARG A 197 -47.53 -0.30 0.34
CA ARG A 197 -48.47 -0.82 -0.64
C ARG A 197 -49.21 -2.05 -0.13
N CYS A 198 -48.50 -2.97 0.54
CA CYS A 198 -49.09 -4.20 1.10
C CYS A 198 -50.00 -3.94 2.30
N LEU A 199 -49.69 -2.93 3.13
CA LEU A 199 -50.55 -2.50 4.24
C LEU A 199 -51.74 -1.63 3.78
N GLY A 200 -51.79 -1.23 2.51
CA GLY A 200 -52.79 -0.34 1.94
C GLY A 200 -53.94 -1.04 1.22
N ASN A 201 -54.70 -1.90 1.92
CA ASN A 201 -56.05 -2.32 1.49
C ASN A 201 -57.16 -1.79 2.42
N SER A 202 -56.86 -0.80 3.26
CA SER A 202 -57.85 -0.05 4.03
C SER A 202 -57.63 1.44 3.83
N SER A 203 -58.73 2.17 3.67
CA SER A 203 -58.92 3.48 3.03
C SER A 203 -58.16 4.70 3.61
N ARG A 204 -57.07 4.54 4.35
CA ARG A 204 -56.28 5.68 4.85
C ARG A 204 -54.97 5.78 4.10
N ARG A 205 -54.92 6.81 3.24
CA ARG A 205 -53.74 7.29 2.52
C ARG A 205 -52.65 7.66 3.52
N CYS A 206 -51.86 6.69 3.99
CA CYS A 206 -50.65 6.93 4.76
C CYS A 206 -49.70 7.74 3.88
N THR A 207 -49.71 9.06 4.05
CA THR A 207 -48.73 9.95 3.45
C THR A 207 -47.37 9.55 3.99
N PRO A 208 -46.46 8.97 3.19
CA PRO A 208 -45.10 8.75 3.66
C PRO A 208 -44.53 10.13 4.02
N ASN A 209 -43.95 10.22 5.22
CA ASN A 209 -43.51 11.44 5.89
C ASN A 209 -43.08 12.52 4.88
N SER A 210 -43.94 13.54 4.70
CA SER A 210 -43.82 14.54 3.63
C SER A 210 -42.48 15.27 3.70
N TRP A 211 -41.90 15.33 4.89
CA TRP A 211 -40.58 15.88 5.16
C TRP A 211 -39.46 15.14 4.43
N LEU A 212 -39.42 13.80 4.50
CA LEU A 212 -38.39 12.97 3.86
C LEU A 212 -38.49 13.07 2.33
N LYS A 213 -39.71 13.04 1.77
CA LYS A 213 -39.93 13.25 0.33
C LYS A 213 -39.52 14.65 -0.13
N ARG A 214 -39.85 15.68 0.65
CA ARG A 214 -39.63 17.10 0.32
C ARG A 214 -38.16 17.51 0.44
N HIS A 215 -37.41 16.93 1.38
CA HIS A 215 -36.00 17.26 1.58
C HIS A 215 -35.03 16.31 0.84
N LEU A 216 -35.26 15.00 0.81
CA LEU A 216 -34.28 14.05 0.29
C LEU A 216 -34.53 13.61 -1.16
N VAL A 217 -35.78 13.41 -1.57
CA VAL A 217 -36.08 12.75 -2.87
C VAL A 217 -36.31 13.74 -4.02
N LEU A 218 -36.80 14.95 -3.74
CA LEU A 218 -37.16 15.94 -4.76
C LEU A 218 -36.06 17.01 -4.94
N PRO A 219 -35.62 17.33 -6.17
CA PRO A 219 -34.74 18.47 -6.47
C PRO A 219 -35.26 19.81 -5.94
N ALA A 220 -34.34 20.71 -5.60
CA ALA A 220 -34.66 22.04 -5.03
C ALA A 220 -35.46 22.94 -5.95
N THR A 221 -35.41 22.64 -7.24
CA THR A 221 -35.88 23.52 -8.29
C THR A 221 -37.01 22.91 -9.10
N PHE A 222 -37.18 21.59 -9.12
CA PHE A 222 -38.23 20.94 -9.91
C PHE A 222 -38.73 19.66 -9.23
N GLY A 223 -40.05 19.58 -8.99
CA GLY A 223 -40.73 18.48 -8.27
C GLY A 223 -40.83 17.15 -9.03
N TYR A 224 -39.81 16.75 -9.80
CA TYR A 224 -39.83 15.52 -10.58
C TYR A 224 -39.33 14.30 -9.79
N LYS A 225 -39.97 13.15 -10.03
CA LYS A 225 -39.71 11.87 -9.34
C LYS A 225 -38.60 11.02 -10.00
N SER A 226 -38.09 11.45 -11.16
CA SER A 226 -37.10 10.73 -11.98
C SER A 226 -36.17 11.72 -12.71
N ALA A 227 -35.01 11.24 -13.16
CA ALA A 227 -34.07 12.03 -13.95
C ALA A 227 -34.80 12.64 -15.16
N THR A 228 -34.72 13.95 -15.31
CA THR A 228 -35.38 14.70 -16.38
C THR A 228 -34.33 15.20 -17.34
N ALA A 229 -34.55 15.01 -18.64
CA ALA A 229 -33.67 15.51 -19.68
C ALA A 229 -33.75 17.05 -19.70
N ALA A 230 -32.64 17.72 -19.41
CA ALA A 230 -32.46 19.14 -19.66
C ALA A 230 -31.66 19.33 -20.95
N ARG A 231 -31.67 20.56 -21.48
CA ARG A 231 -31.05 20.94 -22.76
C ARG A 231 -29.53 20.64 -22.85
N LEU A 232 -28.86 20.46 -21.70
CA LEU A 232 -27.44 20.13 -21.56
C LEU A 232 -27.17 18.80 -20.82
N GLY A 233 -28.17 17.93 -20.67
CA GLY A 233 -28.01 16.60 -20.07
C GLY A 233 -29.11 16.21 -19.09
N THR A 234 -29.09 14.97 -18.62
CA THR A 234 -30.04 14.47 -17.62
C THR A 234 -29.66 14.99 -16.23
N ILE A 235 -30.56 15.72 -15.57
CA ILE A 235 -30.35 16.17 -14.19
C ILE A 235 -30.72 15.01 -13.24
N PRO A 236 -29.75 14.43 -12.53
CA PRO A 236 -30.02 13.35 -11.59
C PRO A 236 -30.78 13.86 -10.36
N PRO A 237 -31.60 13.01 -9.70
CA PRO A 237 -32.27 13.34 -8.43
C PRO A 237 -31.27 13.67 -7.32
N ARG A 238 -31.67 14.46 -6.29
CA ARG A 238 -30.77 14.93 -5.21
C ARG A 238 -29.95 13.83 -4.55
N ILE A 239 -30.55 12.67 -4.30
CA ILE A 239 -29.84 11.53 -3.71
C ILE A 239 -28.71 11.06 -4.62
N GLN A 240 -28.94 10.98 -5.93
CA GLN A 240 -27.90 10.57 -6.87
C GLN A 240 -26.78 11.63 -6.96
N THR A 241 -27.12 12.92 -6.95
CA THR A 241 -26.12 14.00 -6.89
C THR A 241 -25.35 14.00 -5.57
N LEU A 242 -26.01 13.78 -4.43
CA LEU A 242 -25.38 13.69 -3.11
C LEU A 242 -24.47 12.47 -2.99
N THR A 243 -24.89 11.32 -3.53
CA THR A 243 -24.07 10.11 -3.57
C THR A 243 -22.82 10.32 -4.41
N LEU A 244 -22.94 10.96 -5.58
CA LEU A 244 -21.80 11.29 -6.44
C LEU A 244 -20.86 12.31 -5.78
N LEU A 245 -21.41 13.34 -5.13
CA LEU A 245 -20.63 14.33 -4.39
C LEU A 245 -19.87 13.69 -3.22
N ALA A 246 -20.54 12.85 -2.43
CA ALA A 246 -19.92 12.13 -1.33
C ALA A 246 -18.81 11.19 -1.81
N PHE A 247 -19.05 10.47 -2.92
CA PHE A 247 -18.04 9.64 -3.57
C PHE A 247 -16.83 10.48 -3.99
N ALA A 248 -17.05 11.62 -4.64
CA ALA A 248 -15.97 12.52 -5.07
C ALA A 248 -15.17 13.07 -3.88
N LEU A 249 -15.84 13.47 -2.79
CA LEU A 249 -15.18 13.96 -1.58
C LEU A 249 -14.31 12.89 -0.90
N ILE A 250 -14.78 11.64 -0.83
CA ILE A 250 -14.00 10.52 -0.30
C ILE A 250 -12.74 10.34 -1.16
N ASN A 251 -12.89 10.27 -2.49
CA ASN A 251 -11.74 10.11 -3.39
C ASN A 251 -10.75 11.27 -3.26
N LEU A 252 -11.23 12.52 -3.28
CA LEU A 252 -10.37 13.70 -3.12
C LEU A 252 -9.63 13.70 -1.78
N PHE A 253 -10.33 13.39 -0.69
CA PHE A 253 -9.74 13.35 0.65
C PHE A 253 -8.61 12.32 0.74
N PHE A 254 -8.86 11.08 0.30
CA PHE A 254 -7.87 10.01 0.33
C PHE A 254 -6.72 10.24 -0.66
N SER A 255 -6.97 10.89 -1.80
CA SER A 255 -5.92 11.33 -2.72
C SER A 255 -5.03 12.40 -2.12
N MET A 256 -5.58 13.43 -1.47
CA MET A 256 -4.77 14.50 -0.86
C MET A 256 -3.99 14.03 0.36
N HIS A 257 -4.59 13.19 1.21
CA HIS A 257 -3.95 12.70 2.44
C HIS A 257 -3.05 11.47 2.22
N GLY A 258 -3.13 10.85 1.04
CA GLY A 258 -2.31 9.71 0.64
C GLY A 258 -0.91 10.07 0.13
N TYR A 259 -0.62 11.36 -0.08
CA TYR A 259 0.71 11.81 -0.49
C TYR A 259 1.47 12.42 0.70
N ARG A 260 2.52 11.72 1.14
CA ARG A 260 3.57 12.33 1.98
C ARG A 260 4.71 12.78 1.08
N ILE A 261 4.95 14.09 1.02
CA ILE A 261 6.07 14.67 0.28
C ILE A 261 7.35 14.46 1.10
N VAL A 262 8.32 13.76 0.52
CA VAL A 262 9.65 13.57 1.08
C VAL A 262 10.60 14.53 0.35
N PRO A 263 11.50 15.26 1.05
CA PRO A 263 12.37 16.25 0.42
C PRO A 263 13.37 15.68 -0.58
N VAL A 264 13.58 14.36 -0.62
CA VAL A 264 14.46 13.68 -1.59
C VAL A 264 13.72 13.31 -2.89
N ASN A 265 12.38 13.43 -2.91
CA ASN A 265 11.54 13.11 -4.06
C ASN A 265 11.10 14.36 -4.85
N LEU A 266 11.78 15.50 -4.65
CA LEU A 266 11.57 16.77 -5.35
C LEU A 266 12.74 17.07 -6.27
#